data_AF-D2QP20-F1
#
_entry.id   AF-D2QP20-F1
#
_cell.length_a   1.000
_cell.length_b   1.000
_cell.length_c   1.000
_cell.angle_alpha   90.00
_cell.angle_beta   90.00
_cell.angle_gamma   90.00
#
_symmetry.space_group_name_H-M   'P 1'
#
loop_
_entity.id
_entity.type
_entity.pdbx_description
1 polymer ?
#
loop_
_entity_poly.entity_id
_entity_poly.type
_entity_poly.pdbx_seq_one_letter_code
_entity_poly.pdbx_strand_id
1 'polypeptide(L)'
;MRPMNKCIVNECERSAKALGYCSAHYERLKKGSGLNPAKPIRKSAVSVTDEELRDAVKLTKSWRGLLNYLGFATMSGARKAIQNRVKKLGLDISHYPIQNPRVKCLIEGCTELNHSKDYCLRHYGFLKRNGDPLKIIITGKRRYDAYGYIMLDRKDHPFVTSKTGRIFEHRLIMSEKLGRALLTDEQVHHKNSQRQDNRIDNLELWSTNQPIGGRVKDLIKWAKEILAIYGDDETKYG
;
A
#
# COMPACT_ATOMS: atom_id res chain seq x y z
N MET A 1 32.37 46.86 19.92
CA MET A 1 31.84 45.60 19.34
C MET A 1 33.02 44.75 18.90
N ARG A 2 33.19 43.53 19.41
CA ARG A 2 34.24 42.60 18.90
C ARG A 2 33.84 42.14 17.49
N PRO A 3 34.75 42.15 16.50
CA PRO A 3 34.45 41.64 15.17
C PRO A 3 34.08 40.16 15.27
N MET A 4 32.90 39.77 14.79
CA MET A 4 32.54 38.37 14.67
C MET A 4 33.35 37.78 13.51
N ASN A 5 34.30 36.90 13.82
CA ASN A 5 35.08 36.18 12.81
C ASN A 5 34.12 35.42 11.87
N LYS A 6 34.39 35.45 10.56
CA LYS A 6 33.65 34.63 9.58
C LYS A 6 34.01 33.16 9.73
N CYS A 7 33.12 32.27 9.29
CA CYS A 7 33.39 30.84 9.26
C CYS A 7 34.59 30.51 8.36
N ILE A 8 35.46 29.59 8.79
CA ILE A 8 36.65 29.13 8.03
C ILE A 8 36.30 28.37 6.73
N VAL A 9 35.04 27.95 6.55
CA VAL A 9 34.62 27.21 5.35
C VAL A 9 34.44 28.16 4.18
N ASN A 10 35.15 27.91 3.07
CA ASN A 10 35.04 28.69 1.83
C ASN A 10 33.57 28.82 1.39
N GLU A 11 33.19 30.01 0.91
CA GLU A 11 31.82 30.38 0.51
C GLU A 11 30.77 30.38 1.65
N CYS A 12 31.19 30.37 2.92
CA CYS A 12 30.28 30.50 4.06
C CYS A 12 30.32 31.91 4.68
N GLU A 13 29.24 32.66 4.51
CA GLU A 13 29.13 34.04 5.04
C GLU A 13 28.69 34.12 6.51
N ARG A 14 28.46 32.98 7.18
CA ARG A 14 27.98 32.96 8.57
C ARG A 14 29.10 33.27 9.56
N SER A 15 28.74 33.90 10.68
CA SER A 15 29.63 34.14 11.80
C SER A 15 30.08 32.84 12.48
N ALA A 16 31.37 32.77 12.81
CA ALA A 16 31.97 31.70 13.59
C ALA A 16 31.47 31.75 15.04
N LYS A 17 31.14 30.59 15.59
CA LYS A 17 30.68 30.42 16.97
C LYS A 17 31.59 29.52 17.82
N ALA A 18 32.26 28.54 17.21
CA ALA A 18 33.17 27.62 17.93
C ALA A 18 34.26 27.10 16.98
N LEU A 19 35.52 27.09 17.45
CA LEU A 19 36.70 26.61 16.69
C LEU A 19 36.84 27.23 15.27
N GLY A 20 36.39 28.48 15.09
CA GLY A 20 36.39 29.15 13.77
C GLY A 20 35.29 28.69 12.81
N TYR A 21 34.38 27.81 13.24
CA TYR A 21 33.23 27.35 12.46
C TYR A 21 31.94 28.01 12.93
N CYS A 22 31.00 28.24 12.00
CA CYS A 22 29.62 28.54 12.37
C CYS A 22 28.96 27.33 13.04
N SER A 23 27.88 27.52 13.79
CA SER A 23 27.20 26.43 14.55
C SER A 23 26.89 25.20 13.70
N ALA A 24 26.50 25.39 12.43
CA ALA A 24 26.17 24.28 11.54
C ALA A 24 27.40 23.51 11.02
N HIS A 25 28.54 24.17 10.82
CA HIS A 25 29.79 23.50 10.43
C HIS A 25 30.47 22.83 11.62
N TYR A 26 30.39 23.44 12.81
CA TYR A 26 30.86 22.84 14.06
C TYR A 26 30.11 21.52 14.37
N GLU A 27 28.78 21.50 14.23
CA GLU A 27 27.97 20.30 14.42
C GLU A 27 28.30 19.17 13.41
N ARG A 28 28.61 19.52 12.16
CA ARG A 28 29.03 18.54 11.14
C ARG A 28 30.40 17.94 11.45
N LEU A 29 31.33 18.77 11.92
CA LEU A 29 32.65 18.33 12.39
C LEU A 29 32.50 17.34 13.55
N LYS A 30 31.67 17.65 14.56
CA LYS A 30 31.41 16.79 15.71
C LYS A 30 30.83 15.42 15.34
N LYS A 31 30.06 15.35 14.25
CA LYS A 31 29.41 14.12 13.75
C LYS A 31 30.24 13.35 12.72
N GLY A 32 31.50 13.73 12.50
CA GLY A 32 32.39 13.04 11.55
C GLY A 32 31.94 13.12 10.08
N SER A 33 31.05 14.05 9.72
CA SER A 33 30.43 14.11 8.38
C SER A 33 31.32 14.77 7.31
N GLY A 34 32.57 15.09 7.65
CA GLY A 34 33.50 15.86 6.82
C GLY A 34 33.14 17.35 6.73
N LEU A 35 34.14 18.21 6.88
CA LEU A 35 34.04 19.64 6.54
C LEU A 35 34.23 19.78 5.02
N ASN A 36 33.25 19.37 4.21
CA ASN A 36 33.37 19.55 2.77
C ASN A 36 33.10 21.03 2.39
N PRO A 37 34.10 21.78 1.88
CA PRO A 37 33.95 23.19 1.56
C PRO A 37 32.96 23.44 0.41
N ALA A 38 32.71 22.46 -0.45
CA ALA A 38 31.82 22.59 -1.60
C ALA A 38 30.33 22.34 -1.27
N LYS A 39 29.97 22.04 -0.01
CA LYS A 39 28.58 21.74 0.36
C LYS A 39 27.97 22.86 1.21
N PRO A 40 27.47 23.95 0.58
CA PRO A 40 26.90 25.08 1.29
C PRO A 40 25.81 24.63 2.26
N ILE A 41 25.71 25.32 3.40
CA ILE A 41 24.64 25.04 4.36
C ILE A 41 23.32 25.42 3.69
N ARG A 42 22.52 24.41 3.36
CA ARG A 42 21.21 24.55 2.72
C ARG A 42 20.40 25.66 3.40
N LYS A 43 19.67 26.47 2.61
CA LYS A 43 18.67 27.43 3.12
C LYS A 43 17.87 26.75 4.23
N SER A 44 17.73 27.42 5.37
CA SER A 44 16.93 26.91 6.49
C SER A 44 15.48 27.36 6.32
N ALA A 45 14.51 26.51 6.66
CA ALA A 45 13.08 26.89 6.63
C ALA A 45 12.75 28.15 7.47
N VAL A 46 13.66 28.56 8.36
CA VAL A 46 13.60 29.79 9.17
C VAL A 46 13.79 31.06 8.33
N SER A 47 14.41 30.99 7.15
CA SER A 47 14.68 32.18 6.32
C SER A 47 13.51 32.63 5.44
N VAL A 48 12.46 31.82 5.33
CA VAL A 48 11.25 32.16 4.56
C VAL A 48 10.38 33.08 5.41
N THR A 49 9.90 34.21 4.89
CA THR A 49 8.97 35.09 5.63
C THR A 49 7.54 34.54 5.59
N ASP A 50 6.66 35.01 6.47
CA ASP A 50 5.26 34.57 6.44
C ASP A 50 4.53 35.07 5.19
N GLU A 51 4.83 36.29 4.71
CA GLU A 51 4.35 36.84 3.43
C GLU A 51 4.81 36.00 2.24
N GLU A 52 6.11 35.69 2.16
CA GLU A 52 6.67 34.86 1.08
C GLU A 52 6.01 33.47 1.06
N LEU A 53 5.73 32.90 2.23
CA LEU A 53 5.03 31.62 2.34
C LEU A 53 3.56 31.72 1.88
N ARG A 54 2.84 32.80 2.22
CA ARG A 54 1.46 33.03 1.78
C ARG A 54 1.36 33.13 0.26
N ASP A 55 2.25 33.90 -0.36
CA ASP A 55 2.25 34.09 -1.80
C ASP A 55 2.65 32.82 -2.54
N ALA A 56 3.68 32.13 -2.06
CA ALA A 56 4.12 30.87 -2.63
C ALA A 56 3.04 29.77 -2.57
N VAL A 57 2.23 29.73 -1.50
CA VAL A 57 1.11 28.79 -1.38
C VAL A 57 0.06 29.02 -2.46
N LYS A 58 -0.30 30.29 -2.73
CA LYS A 58 -1.28 30.67 -3.78
C LYS A 58 -0.77 30.35 -5.18
N LEU A 59 0.51 30.58 -5.45
CA LEU A 59 1.10 30.45 -6.80
C LEU A 59 1.41 29.00 -7.21
N THR A 60 1.42 28.07 -6.26
CA THR A 60 1.79 26.67 -6.53
C THR A 60 0.60 25.74 -6.34
N LYS A 61 0.71 24.50 -6.85
CA LYS A 61 -0.37 23.49 -6.81
C LYS A 61 0.00 22.20 -6.06
N SER A 62 1.17 22.16 -5.42
CA SER A 62 1.60 20.99 -4.65
C SER A 62 2.72 21.33 -3.67
N TRP A 63 2.86 20.51 -2.62
CA TRP A 63 3.97 20.61 -1.67
C TRP A 63 5.36 20.53 -2.31
N ARG A 64 5.50 19.75 -3.39
CA ARG A 64 6.76 19.66 -4.14
C ARG A 64 7.03 20.97 -4.88
N GLY A 65 6.00 21.52 -5.53
CA GLY A 65 6.07 22.82 -6.21
C GLY A 65 6.39 23.96 -5.24
N LEU A 66 5.72 24.00 -4.09
CA LEU A 66 5.97 24.98 -3.04
C LEU A 66 7.43 24.97 -2.56
N LEU A 67 7.98 23.78 -2.26
CA LEU A 67 9.37 23.66 -1.82
C LEU A 67 10.35 24.12 -2.90
N ASN A 68 10.12 23.75 -4.16
CA ASN A 68 10.95 24.19 -5.27
C ASN A 68 10.89 25.70 -5.47
N TYR A 69 9.69 26.30 -5.40
CA TYR A 69 9.47 27.73 -5.53
C TYR A 69 10.22 28.52 -4.44
N LEU A 70 10.19 28.01 -3.20
CA LEU A 70 10.92 28.58 -2.07
C LEU A 70 12.43 28.24 -2.06
N GLY A 71 12.94 27.59 -3.11
CA GLY A 71 14.36 27.26 -3.27
C GLY A 71 14.86 26.12 -2.38
N PHE A 72 13.98 25.26 -1.88
CA PHE A 72 14.34 24.05 -1.14
C PHE A 72 14.39 22.83 -2.06
N ALA A 73 15.37 21.96 -1.82
CA ALA A 73 15.37 20.64 -2.42
C ALA A 73 14.11 19.86 -2.01
N THR A 74 13.55 19.10 -2.95
CA THR A 74 12.31 18.31 -2.75
C THR A 74 12.39 17.28 -1.61
N MET A 75 13.59 16.79 -1.32
CA MET A 75 13.92 15.88 -0.20
C MET A 75 14.65 16.61 0.94
N SER A 76 14.24 17.84 1.26
CA SER A 76 14.81 18.62 2.37
C SER A 76 14.02 18.44 3.67
N GLY A 77 14.72 18.47 4.80
CA GLY A 77 14.10 18.53 6.13
C GLY A 77 13.24 19.79 6.35
N ALA A 78 13.29 20.77 5.44
CA ALA A 78 12.45 21.96 5.46
C ALA A 78 10.96 21.64 5.22
N ARG A 79 10.62 20.52 4.56
CA ARG A 79 9.23 20.14 4.27
C ARG A 79 8.35 20.15 5.52
N LYS A 80 8.78 19.45 6.58
CA LYS A 80 8.00 19.34 7.82
C LYS A 80 7.85 20.69 8.52
N ALA A 81 8.89 21.52 8.50
CA ALA A 81 8.87 22.85 9.10
C ALA A 81 7.89 23.79 8.36
N ILE A 82 7.92 23.78 7.03
CA ILE A 82 7.01 24.58 6.20
C ILE A 82 5.56 24.06 6.35
N GLN A 83 5.34 22.75 6.34
CA GLN A 83 4.02 22.16 6.62
C GLN A 83 3.42 22.62 7.95
N ASN A 84 4.24 22.62 9.01
CA ASN A 84 3.80 23.10 10.32
C ASN A 84 3.51 24.61 10.32
N ARG A 85 4.30 25.43 9.60
CA ARG A 85 4.05 26.88 9.46
C ARG A 85 2.76 27.16 8.70
N VAL A 86 2.54 26.51 7.55
CA VAL A 86 1.30 26.60 6.77
C VAL A 86 0.08 26.27 7.64
N LYS A 87 0.18 25.19 8.43
CA LYS A 87 -0.88 24.80 9.38
C LYS A 87 -1.07 25.83 10.50
N LYS A 88 0.01 26.35 11.08
CA LYS A 88 -0.05 27.35 12.16
C LYS A 88 -0.65 28.68 11.69
N LEU A 89 -0.38 29.07 10.45
CA LEU A 89 -0.90 30.29 9.83
C LEU A 89 -2.32 30.11 9.24
N GLY A 90 -2.86 28.89 9.25
CA GLY A 90 -4.19 28.59 8.72
C GLY A 90 -4.31 28.85 7.21
N LEU A 91 -3.25 28.61 6.45
CA LEU A 91 -3.28 28.86 5.01
C LEU A 91 -4.09 27.79 4.29
N ASP A 92 -4.96 28.21 3.38
CA ASP A 92 -5.71 27.28 2.53
C ASP A 92 -4.77 26.60 1.51
N ILE A 93 -4.80 25.27 1.53
CA ILE A 93 -4.05 24.38 0.64
C ILE A 93 -4.98 23.31 0.05
N SER A 94 -6.29 23.54 0.04
CA SER A 94 -7.28 22.60 -0.50
C SER A 94 -7.05 22.27 -1.98
N HIS A 95 -6.43 23.19 -2.74
CA HIS A 95 -6.00 22.98 -4.12
C HIS A 95 -4.76 22.09 -4.28
N TYR A 96 -4.10 21.70 -3.19
CA TYR A 96 -3.00 20.75 -3.24
C TYR A 96 -3.53 19.31 -3.22
N PRO A 97 -2.99 18.40 -4.05
CA PRO A 97 -3.40 17.00 -4.02
C PRO A 97 -3.11 16.40 -2.65
N ILE A 98 -4.14 15.83 -2.03
CA ILE A 98 -4.04 15.08 -0.78
C ILE A 98 -3.07 13.92 -1.02
N GLN A 99 -1.94 13.90 -0.30
CA GLN A 99 -1.03 12.77 -0.40
C GLN A 99 -1.64 11.58 0.31
N ASN A 100 -2.10 10.62 -0.50
CA ASN A 100 -2.67 9.34 -0.12
C ASN A 100 -4.00 9.47 0.65
N PRO A 101 -5.14 9.65 -0.04
CA PRO A 101 -6.43 9.47 0.61
C PRO A 101 -6.48 8.06 1.21
N ARG A 102 -7.03 7.90 2.42
CA ARG A 102 -7.21 6.59 3.09
C ARG A 102 -8.31 5.79 2.38
N VAL A 103 -8.11 5.49 1.10
CA VAL A 103 -9.03 4.72 0.28
C VAL A 103 -8.76 3.25 0.53
N LYS A 104 -9.81 2.43 0.55
CA LYS A 104 -9.65 0.98 0.62
C LYS A 104 -8.98 0.44 -0.63
N CYS A 105 -8.36 -0.73 -0.52
CA CYS A 105 -7.84 -1.46 -1.66
C CYS A 105 -8.96 -1.78 -2.68
N LEU A 106 -8.62 -1.79 -3.96
CA LEU A 106 -9.52 -2.15 -5.06
C LEU A 106 -9.94 -3.63 -5.07
N ILE A 107 -9.23 -4.51 -4.36
CA ILE A 107 -9.56 -5.93 -4.30
C ILE A 107 -10.80 -6.11 -3.42
N GLU A 108 -11.86 -6.69 -3.99
CA GLU A 108 -13.09 -7.00 -3.27
C GLU A 108 -12.80 -7.86 -2.03
N GLY A 109 -13.41 -7.50 -0.90
CA GLY A 109 -13.17 -8.14 0.39
C GLY A 109 -11.85 -7.78 1.08
N CYS A 110 -10.96 -7.01 0.46
CA CYS A 110 -9.75 -6.51 1.14
C CYS A 110 -10.07 -5.30 2.04
N THR A 111 -9.74 -5.41 3.31
CA THR A 111 -9.96 -4.35 4.32
C THR A 111 -8.78 -3.38 4.46
N GLU A 112 -7.65 -3.68 3.81
CA GLU A 112 -6.44 -2.87 3.86
C GLU A 112 -6.56 -1.57 3.05
N LEU A 113 -5.80 -0.55 3.45
CA LEU A 113 -5.74 0.74 2.75
C LEU A 113 -4.90 0.65 1.48
N ASN A 114 -5.26 1.45 0.47
CA ASN A 114 -4.49 1.58 -0.74
C ASN A 114 -3.11 2.20 -0.47
N HIS A 115 -2.14 1.78 -1.28
CA HIS A 115 -0.76 2.25 -1.25
C HIS A 115 -0.38 2.88 -2.59
N SER A 116 -0.66 2.20 -3.70
CA SER A 116 -0.35 2.68 -5.05
C SER A 116 -1.24 1.99 -6.09
N LYS A 117 -1.63 2.73 -7.14
CA LYS A 117 -2.57 2.28 -8.18
C LYS A 117 -3.85 1.64 -7.59
N ASP A 118 -4.37 2.19 -6.50
CA ASP A 118 -5.56 1.70 -5.79
C ASP A 118 -5.42 0.33 -5.13
N TYR A 119 -4.24 -0.26 -5.13
CA TYR A 119 -3.94 -1.51 -4.43
C TYR A 119 -3.23 -1.27 -3.10
N CYS A 120 -3.49 -2.09 -2.09
CA CYS A 120 -2.69 -2.11 -0.86
C CYS A 120 -1.23 -2.51 -1.16
N LEU A 121 -0.31 -2.27 -0.22
CA LEU A 121 1.12 -2.53 -0.41
C LEU A 121 1.40 -3.95 -0.93
N ARG A 122 0.66 -4.94 -0.42
CA ARG A 122 0.79 -6.34 -0.80
C ARG A 122 0.28 -6.62 -2.22
N HIS A 123 -0.96 -6.22 -2.53
CA HIS A 123 -1.56 -6.42 -3.86
C HIS A 123 -0.79 -5.65 -4.94
N TYR A 124 -0.34 -4.44 -4.64
CA TYR A 124 0.55 -3.68 -5.52
C TYR A 124 1.89 -4.43 -5.73
N GLY A 125 2.44 -5.02 -4.68
CA GLY A 125 3.66 -5.84 -4.75
C GLY A 125 3.51 -7.10 -5.61
N PHE A 126 2.33 -7.72 -5.63
CA PHE A 126 2.01 -8.83 -6.54
C PHE A 126 1.87 -8.33 -7.98
N LEU A 127 1.03 -7.31 -8.21
CA LEU A 127 0.87 -6.69 -9.53
C LEU A 127 2.22 -6.34 -10.17
N LYS A 128 3.14 -5.72 -9.40
CA LYS A 128 4.46 -5.30 -9.89
C LYS A 128 5.38 -6.47 -10.28
N ARG A 129 5.33 -7.59 -9.57
CA ARG A 129 6.20 -8.75 -9.83
C ARG A 129 5.64 -9.69 -10.88
N ASN A 130 4.31 -9.79 -10.95
CA ASN A 130 3.62 -10.89 -11.56
C ASN A 130 2.62 -10.50 -12.65
N GLY A 131 2.30 -9.21 -12.77
CA GLY A 131 1.25 -8.70 -13.65
C GLY A 131 -0.17 -8.86 -13.11
N ASP A 132 -0.35 -9.55 -11.98
CA ASP A 132 -1.65 -9.84 -11.39
C ASP A 132 -1.61 -9.61 -9.86
N PRO A 133 -2.52 -8.77 -9.31
CA PRO A 133 -2.56 -8.41 -7.88
C PRO A 133 -3.01 -9.56 -6.96
N LEU A 134 -3.64 -10.60 -7.50
CA LEU A 134 -4.07 -11.81 -6.79
C LEU A 134 -3.11 -12.98 -6.98
N LYS A 135 -2.20 -12.93 -7.97
CA LYS A 135 -1.33 -14.08 -8.30
C LYS A 135 -0.61 -14.66 -7.09
N ILE A 136 -0.97 -15.90 -6.78
CA ILE A 136 -0.30 -16.73 -5.78
C ILE A 136 1.09 -17.11 -6.30
N ILE A 137 2.15 -16.64 -5.62
CA ILE A 137 3.47 -17.28 -5.71
C ILE A 137 3.58 -18.21 -4.49
N ILE A 138 3.59 -19.52 -4.69
CA ILE A 138 3.96 -20.46 -3.64
C ILE A 138 5.48 -20.34 -3.43
N THR A 139 5.92 -19.43 -2.56
CA THR A 139 7.32 -19.38 -2.15
C THR A 139 7.56 -20.36 -1.02
N GLY A 140 8.39 -21.39 -1.24
CA GLY A 140 8.79 -22.38 -0.22
C GLY A 140 8.42 -23.83 -0.55
N LYS A 141 8.82 -24.77 0.31
CA LYS A 141 8.44 -26.19 0.19
C LYS A 141 6.92 -26.32 0.33
N ARG A 142 6.28 -26.95 -0.67
CA ARG A 142 4.85 -27.31 -0.62
C ARG A 142 4.59 -28.22 0.57
N ARG A 143 3.60 -27.88 1.39
CA ARG A 143 3.08 -28.75 2.45
C ARG A 143 1.90 -29.52 1.89
N TYR A 144 1.90 -30.82 2.13
CA TYR A 144 0.81 -31.70 1.74
C TYR A 144 0.10 -32.20 2.99
N ASP A 145 -1.21 -32.41 2.91
CA ASP A 145 -1.94 -33.14 3.93
C ASP A 145 -1.82 -34.67 3.72
N ALA A 146 -2.47 -35.46 4.56
CA ALA A 146 -2.47 -36.92 4.46
C ALA A 146 -3.11 -37.44 3.15
N TYR A 147 -3.91 -36.60 2.48
CA TYR A 147 -4.58 -36.91 1.22
C TYR A 147 -3.83 -36.35 0.00
N GLY A 148 -2.69 -35.68 0.18
CA GLY A 148 -1.90 -35.12 -0.91
C GLY A 148 -2.40 -33.78 -1.46
N TYR A 149 -3.30 -33.09 -0.75
CA TYR A 149 -3.68 -31.71 -1.08
C TYR A 149 -2.61 -30.72 -0.64
N ILE A 150 -2.38 -29.69 -1.47
CA ILE A 150 -1.43 -28.63 -1.18
C ILE A 150 -2.04 -27.65 -0.16
N MET A 151 -1.35 -27.45 0.96
CA MET A 151 -1.71 -26.51 2.02
C MET A 151 -0.85 -25.25 1.98
N LEU A 152 -1.50 -24.10 2.10
CA LEU A 152 -0.89 -22.78 2.14
C LEU A 152 -1.15 -22.11 3.50
N ASP A 153 -0.16 -21.36 3.98
CA ASP A 153 -0.29 -20.47 5.14
C ASP A 153 -0.49 -19.04 4.65
N ARG A 154 -1.71 -18.52 4.81
CA ARG A 154 -2.20 -17.26 4.25
C ARG A 154 -3.11 -16.53 5.25
N LYS A 155 -2.63 -16.37 6.49
CA LYS A 155 -3.34 -15.61 7.54
C LYS A 155 -3.83 -14.22 7.10
N ASP A 156 -3.10 -13.58 6.19
CA ASP A 156 -3.40 -12.22 5.72
C ASP A 156 -4.30 -12.18 4.47
N HIS A 157 -4.84 -13.31 4.00
CA HIS A 157 -5.66 -13.32 2.79
C HIS A 157 -7.14 -13.10 3.12
N PRO A 158 -7.83 -12.15 2.44
CA PRO A 158 -9.20 -11.77 2.81
C PRO A 158 -10.21 -12.92 2.71
N PHE A 159 -9.96 -13.90 1.84
CA PHE A 159 -10.84 -15.05 1.64
C PHE A 159 -10.47 -16.28 2.49
N VAL A 160 -9.49 -16.15 3.40
CA VAL A 160 -9.13 -17.24 4.32
C VAL A 160 -9.95 -17.13 5.60
N THR A 161 -10.86 -18.07 5.79
CA THR A 161 -11.77 -18.13 6.95
C THR A 161 -11.18 -18.89 8.14
N SER A 162 -10.07 -19.61 7.95
CA SER A 162 -9.41 -20.39 9.00
C SER A 162 -8.72 -19.49 10.03
N LYS A 163 -9.00 -19.71 11.32
CA LYS A 163 -8.34 -18.99 12.44
C LYS A 163 -6.82 -19.16 12.44
N THR A 164 -6.33 -20.29 11.91
CA THR A 164 -4.88 -20.58 11.83
C THR A 164 -4.22 -19.94 10.61
N GLY A 165 -4.99 -19.35 9.69
CA GLY A 165 -4.49 -18.84 8.42
C GLY A 165 -4.22 -19.92 7.36
N ARG A 166 -4.53 -21.19 7.65
CA ARG A 166 -4.29 -22.30 6.70
C ARG A 166 -5.47 -22.49 5.76
N ILE A 167 -5.17 -22.66 4.48
CA ILE A 167 -6.16 -22.95 3.42
C ILE A 167 -5.56 -23.92 2.39
N PHE A 168 -6.40 -24.75 1.77
CA PHE A 168 -6.01 -25.56 0.63
C PHE A 168 -5.84 -24.70 -0.63
N GLU A 169 -4.80 -24.96 -1.41
CA GLU A 169 -4.47 -24.17 -2.60
C GLU A 169 -5.63 -24.12 -3.60
N HIS A 170 -6.23 -25.27 -3.94
CA HIS A 170 -7.36 -25.33 -4.88
C HIS A 170 -8.57 -24.49 -4.40
N ARG A 171 -8.85 -24.48 -3.09
CA ARG A 171 -9.92 -23.64 -2.50
C ARG A 171 -9.59 -22.16 -2.60
N LEU A 172 -8.33 -21.80 -2.39
CA LEU A 172 -7.88 -20.42 -2.49
C LEU A 172 -7.97 -19.91 -3.95
N ILE A 173 -7.50 -20.71 -4.91
CA ILE A 173 -7.57 -20.39 -6.34
C ILE A 173 -9.02 -20.22 -6.78
N MET A 174 -9.93 -21.09 -6.35
CA MET A 174 -11.36 -20.92 -6.66
C MET A 174 -11.96 -19.68 -6.00
N SER A 175 -11.62 -19.40 -4.73
CA SER A 175 -12.09 -18.18 -4.04
C SER A 175 -11.66 -16.91 -4.77
N GLU A 176 -10.44 -16.89 -5.29
CA GLU A 176 -9.90 -15.77 -6.07
C GLU A 176 -10.64 -15.61 -7.40
N LYS A 177 -10.90 -16.70 -8.14
CA LYS A 177 -11.72 -16.65 -9.37
C LYS A 177 -13.10 -16.04 -9.11
N LEU A 178 -13.73 -16.39 -7.99
CA LEU A 178 -15.07 -15.93 -7.63
C LEU A 178 -15.09 -14.50 -7.04
N GLY A 179 -13.92 -13.96 -6.66
CA GLY A 179 -13.83 -12.67 -5.97
C GLY A 179 -14.39 -12.67 -4.54
N ARG A 180 -14.65 -13.85 -3.95
CA ARG A 180 -15.18 -14.00 -2.59
C ARG A 180 -14.69 -15.28 -1.93
N ALA A 181 -14.83 -15.35 -0.61
CA ALA A 181 -14.63 -16.62 0.10
C ALA A 181 -15.65 -17.68 -0.35
N LEU A 182 -15.21 -18.94 -0.36
CA LEU A 182 -16.11 -20.07 -0.57
C LEU A 182 -17.10 -20.20 0.59
N LEU A 183 -18.34 -20.53 0.25
CA LEU A 183 -19.39 -20.85 1.20
C LEU A 183 -19.10 -22.20 1.89
N THR A 184 -19.83 -22.45 2.99
CA THR A 184 -19.67 -23.67 3.79
C THR A 184 -20.12 -24.93 3.04
N ASP A 185 -21.07 -24.79 2.13
CA ASP A 185 -21.63 -25.81 1.25
C ASP A 185 -20.96 -25.85 -0.14
N GLU A 186 -19.87 -25.10 -0.33
CA GLU A 186 -19.08 -25.10 -1.57
C GLU A 186 -17.85 -26.01 -1.45
N GLN A 187 -17.76 -26.92 -2.42
CA GLN A 187 -16.64 -27.83 -2.60
C GLN A 187 -15.97 -27.57 -3.94
N VAL A 188 -14.66 -27.81 -3.99
CA VAL A 188 -13.86 -27.62 -5.20
C VAL A 188 -13.38 -28.99 -5.63
N HIS A 189 -13.73 -29.37 -6.86
CA HIS A 189 -13.44 -30.67 -7.43
C HIS A 189 -12.35 -30.56 -8.52
N HIS A 190 -11.55 -31.61 -8.69
CA HIS A 190 -10.51 -31.69 -9.73
C HIS A 190 -11.01 -32.55 -10.89
N LYS A 191 -11.11 -31.98 -12.09
CA LYS A 191 -11.60 -32.69 -13.30
C LYS A 191 -10.78 -33.94 -13.60
N ASN A 192 -9.46 -33.84 -13.53
CA ASN A 192 -8.54 -34.94 -13.80
C ASN A 192 -8.23 -35.83 -12.59
N SER A 193 -8.90 -35.63 -11.44
CA SER A 193 -8.62 -36.32 -10.16
C SER A 193 -7.19 -36.17 -9.63
N GLN A 194 -6.35 -35.29 -10.20
CA GLN A 194 -5.00 -35.03 -9.73
C GLN A 194 -5.00 -33.87 -8.73
N ARG A 195 -4.92 -34.19 -7.43
CA ARG A 195 -5.01 -33.23 -6.30
C ARG A 195 -3.95 -32.12 -6.29
N GLN A 196 -2.90 -32.27 -7.10
CA GLN A 196 -1.80 -31.31 -7.22
C GLN A 196 -1.93 -30.41 -8.45
N ASP A 197 -2.80 -30.74 -9.40
CA ASP A 197 -3.07 -29.91 -10.58
C ASP A 197 -4.16 -28.89 -10.24
N ASN A 198 -3.75 -27.82 -9.56
CA ASN A 198 -4.65 -26.76 -9.10
C ASN A 198 -4.82 -25.64 -10.14
N ARG A 199 -4.53 -25.90 -11.43
CA ARG A 199 -4.85 -24.94 -12.50
C ARG A 199 -6.35 -24.70 -12.53
N ILE A 200 -6.75 -23.44 -12.68
CA ILE A 200 -8.16 -23.07 -12.56
C ILE A 200 -9.06 -23.81 -13.56
N ASP A 201 -8.56 -24.07 -14.78
CA ASP A 201 -9.30 -24.81 -15.81
C ASP A 201 -9.55 -26.28 -15.43
N ASN A 202 -8.76 -26.83 -14.50
CA ASN A 202 -8.88 -28.19 -13.97
C ASN A 202 -9.74 -28.26 -12.69
N LEU A 203 -10.21 -27.13 -12.18
CA LEU A 203 -11.04 -27.05 -10.97
C LEU A 203 -12.51 -26.80 -11.34
N GLU A 204 -13.42 -27.33 -10.53
CA GLU A 204 -14.86 -27.11 -10.64
C GLU A 204 -15.43 -26.72 -9.28
N LEU A 205 -16.37 -25.77 -9.26
CA LEU A 205 -17.13 -25.45 -8.06
C LEU A 205 -18.38 -26.34 -7.99
N TRP A 206 -18.54 -27.06 -6.89
CA TRP A 206 -19.68 -27.92 -6.63
C TRP A 206 -20.41 -27.43 -5.39
N SER A 207 -21.75 -27.44 -5.43
CA SER A 207 -22.59 -27.22 -4.24
C SER A 207 -22.98 -28.56 -3.63
N THR A 208 -22.87 -28.70 -2.31
CA THR A 208 -23.37 -29.87 -1.57
C THR A 208 -24.76 -29.66 -1.00
N ASN A 209 -25.32 -28.46 -1.13
CA ASN A 209 -26.63 -28.09 -0.59
C ASN A 209 -27.75 -28.36 -1.59
N GLN A 210 -27.89 -29.65 -1.96
CA GLN A 210 -28.95 -30.13 -2.84
C GLN A 210 -29.98 -30.94 -2.04
N PRO A 211 -31.29 -30.64 -2.17
CA PRO A 211 -32.34 -31.39 -1.49
C PRO A 211 -32.47 -32.81 -2.09
N ILE A 212 -32.43 -33.83 -1.24
CA ILE A 212 -32.62 -35.23 -1.63
C ILE A 212 -34.11 -35.56 -1.55
N GLY A 213 -34.75 -35.77 -2.71
CA GLY A 213 -36.18 -36.14 -2.79
C GLY A 213 -37.10 -35.05 -2.23
N GLY A 214 -37.89 -34.40 -3.08
CA GLY A 214 -38.69 -33.25 -2.66
C GLY A 214 -40.03 -33.16 -3.35
N ARG A 215 -41.03 -32.61 -2.65
CA ARG A 215 -42.29 -32.19 -3.28
C ARG A 215 -41.98 -31.01 -4.21
N VAL A 216 -42.73 -30.90 -5.31
CA VAL A 216 -42.53 -29.85 -6.32
C VAL A 216 -42.47 -28.44 -5.71
N LYS A 217 -43.33 -28.14 -4.73
CA LYS A 217 -43.31 -26.84 -4.02
C LYS A 217 -41.98 -26.54 -3.32
N ASP A 218 -41.38 -27.54 -2.70
CA ASP A 218 -40.12 -27.40 -1.95
C ASP A 218 -38.95 -27.24 -2.93
N LEU A 219 -38.98 -27.94 -4.07
CA LEU A 219 -37.99 -27.78 -5.15
C LEU A 219 -38.04 -26.37 -5.76
N ILE A 220 -39.25 -25.82 -5.99
CA ILE A 220 -39.41 -24.44 -6.48
C ILE A 220 -38.84 -23.44 -5.47
N LYS A 221 -39.04 -23.67 -4.17
CA LYS A 221 -38.48 -22.81 -3.13
C LYS A 221 -36.95 -22.86 -3.13
N TRP A 222 -36.37 -24.05 -3.16
CA TRP A 222 -34.92 -24.23 -3.21
C TRP A 222 -34.31 -23.59 -4.47
N ALA A 223 -34.94 -23.75 -5.63
CA ALA A 223 -34.47 -23.12 -6.87
C ALA A 223 -34.38 -21.59 -6.75
N LYS A 224 -35.36 -20.95 -6.09
CA LYS A 224 -35.32 -19.50 -5.82
C LYS A 224 -34.19 -19.11 -4.86
N GLU A 225 -33.94 -19.92 -3.85
CA GLU A 225 -32.84 -19.69 -2.89
C GLU A 225 -31.47 -19.82 -3.57
N ILE A 226 -31.28 -20.83 -4.42
CA ILE A 226 -30.07 -21.02 -5.23
C ILE A 226 -29.83 -19.83 -6.17
N LEU A 227 -30.86 -19.40 -6.91
CA LEU A 227 -30.75 -18.23 -7.78
C LEU A 227 -30.46 -16.94 -7.00
N ALA A 228 -30.95 -16.81 -5.77
CA ALA A 228 -30.62 -15.66 -4.92
C ALA A 228 -29.15 -15.66 -4.46
N ILE A 229 -28.52 -16.84 -4.32
CA ILE A 229 -27.12 -16.99 -3.91
C ILE A 229 -26.17 -16.79 -5.09
N TYR A 230 -26.47 -17.43 -6.22
CA TYR A 230 -25.55 -17.53 -7.36
C TYR A 230 -25.88 -16.54 -8.49
N GLY A 231 -27.10 -16.01 -8.53
CA GLY A 231 -27.59 -15.26 -9.69
C GLY A 231 -27.90 -16.19 -10.87
N ASP A 232 -27.99 -15.59 -12.06
CA ASP A 232 -28.31 -16.22 -13.34
C ASP A 232 -27.10 -16.30 -14.31
N ASP A 233 -25.93 -15.81 -13.91
CA ASP A 233 -24.71 -15.87 -14.72
C ASP A 233 -23.99 -17.22 -14.60
N GLU A 234 -24.27 -18.10 -15.57
CA GLU A 234 -23.66 -19.43 -15.68
C GLU A 234 -22.14 -19.37 -15.93
N THR A 235 -21.62 -18.30 -16.55
CA THR A 235 -20.20 -18.21 -16.93
C THR A 235 -19.27 -17.94 -15.75
N LYS A 236 -19.81 -17.38 -14.66
CA LYS A 236 -19.07 -17.04 -13.45
C LYS A 236 -18.52 -18.27 -12.71
N TYR A 237 -19.16 -19.43 -12.86
CA TYR A 237 -18.89 -20.63 -12.07
C TYR A 237 -18.28 -21.80 -12.87
N GLY A 238 -18.16 -21.67 -14.20
CA GLY A 238 -17.59 -22.67 -15.12
C GLY A 238 -16.09 -22.52 -15.39
#